data_AF-A0A4Q5QRY6-F1
#
_entry.id   AF-A0A4Q5QRY6-F1
#
_cell.length_a   1.000
_cell.length_b   1.000
_cell.length_c   1.000
_cell.angle_alpha   90.00
_cell.angle_beta   90.00
_cell.angle_gamma   90.00
#
_symmetry.space_group_name_H-M   'P 1'
#
loop_
_entity.id
_entity.type
_entity.pdbx_description
1 polymer ?
#
loop_
_entity_poly.entity_id
_entity_poly.type
_entity_poly.pdbx_seq_one_letter_code
_entity_poly.pdbx_strand_id
1 'polypeptide(L)'
;MKNALDFKDIIVFMIYFVIVAGYGYWIYQRKKKASLGTKDFFLAEGSLTWWAIGASLIASNISAEQFIGMSGSGFKMGLAIATYEWMAAASLVIVAIFFIPVYLKNKIYTMPQFLNQRYNGTVSTIMAIFWLFLYVVVNLMS
;
A
#
# COMPACT_ATOMS: atom_id res chain seq x y z
N MET A 1 -10.22 -36.65 -10.13
CA MET A 1 -10.01 -35.23 -9.79
C MET A 1 -9.52 -34.52 -11.04
N LYS A 2 -10.38 -33.76 -11.73
CA LYS A 2 -9.95 -32.91 -12.85
C LYS A 2 -9.44 -31.59 -12.26
N ASN A 3 -8.16 -31.54 -11.92
CA ASN A 3 -7.49 -30.34 -11.41
C ASN A 3 -6.99 -29.49 -12.59
N ALA A 4 -7.90 -29.08 -13.47
CA ALA A 4 -7.58 -28.19 -14.57
C ALA A 4 -8.58 -27.04 -14.58
N LEU A 5 -8.07 -25.81 -14.71
CA LEU A 5 -8.90 -24.61 -14.86
C LEU A 5 -9.85 -24.81 -16.04
N ASP A 6 -11.13 -24.49 -15.86
CA ASP A 6 -12.09 -24.57 -16.96
C ASP A 6 -11.71 -23.51 -18.01
N PHE A 7 -12.03 -23.77 -19.27
CA PHE A 7 -11.77 -22.84 -20.37
C PHE A 7 -12.43 -21.47 -20.11
N LYS A 8 -13.58 -21.48 -19.42
CA LYS A 8 -14.28 -20.26 -18.98
C LYS A 8 -13.47 -19.45 -17.97
N ASP A 9 -12.79 -20.11 -17.02
CA ASP A 9 -11.97 -19.44 -16.01
C ASP A 9 -10.78 -18.72 -16.65
N ILE A 10 -10.16 -19.37 -17.64
CA ILE A 10 -9.03 -18.81 -18.40
C ILE A 10 -9.47 -17.57 -19.20
N ILE A 11 -10.66 -17.60 -19.81
CA ILE A 11 -11.21 -16.45 -20.52
C ILE A 11 -11.41 -15.27 -19.57
N VAL A 12 -12.04 -15.49 -18.41
CA VAL A 12 -12.27 -14.43 -17.42
C VAL A 12 -10.94 -13.86 -16.93
N PHE A 13 -9.95 -14.70 -16.67
CA PHE A 13 -8.61 -14.28 -16.27
C PHE A 13 -7.92 -13.40 -17.34
N MET A 14 -7.96 -13.81 -18.61
CA MET A 14 -7.38 -13.04 -19.71
C MET A 14 -8.08 -11.71 -19.91
N ILE A 15 -9.40 -11.65 -19.81
CA ILE A 15 -10.17 -10.39 -19.90
C ILE A 15 -9.76 -9.44 -18.77
N TYR A 16 -9.70 -9.93 -17.53
CA TYR A 16 -9.26 -9.16 -16.39
C TYR A 16 -7.86 -8.59 -16.60
N PHE A 17 -6.91 -9.42 -17.04
CA PHE A 17 -5.53 -9.01 -17.31
C PHE A 17 -5.45 -7.92 -18.39
N VAL A 18 -6.17 -8.09 -19.50
CA VAL A 18 -6.20 -7.12 -20.60
C VAL A 18 -6.81 -5.79 -20.16
N ILE A 19 -7.87 -5.79 -19.35
CA ILE A 19 -8.48 -4.56 -18.83
C ILE A 19 -7.50 -3.82 -17.93
N VAL A 20 -6.88 -4.50 -16.96
CA VAL A 20 -5.95 -3.88 -16.00
C VAL A 20 -4.70 -3.36 -16.71
N ALA A 21 -4.09 -4.19 -17.57
CA ALA A 21 -2.90 -3.80 -18.33
C ALA A 21 -3.20 -2.69 -19.34
N GLY A 22 -4.35 -2.77 -20.02
CA GLY A 22 -4.82 -1.77 -20.97
C GLY A 22 -5.11 -0.43 -20.30
N TYR A 23 -5.76 -0.44 -19.13
CA TYR A 23 -6.01 0.77 -18.34
C TYR A 23 -4.69 1.40 -17.85
N GLY A 24 -3.76 0.59 -17.35
CA GLY A 24 -2.42 1.04 -16.96
C GLY A 24 -1.65 1.67 -18.13
N TYR A 25 -1.68 1.03 -19.30
CA TYR A 25 -1.06 1.54 -20.51
C TYR A 25 -1.71 2.83 -21.01
N TRP A 26 -3.05 2.92 -20.96
CA TRP A 26 -3.78 4.13 -21.32
C TRP A 26 -3.43 5.32 -20.43
N ILE A 27 -3.35 5.11 -19.10
CA ILE A 27 -2.88 6.14 -18.16
C ILE A 27 -1.45 6.53 -18.46
N TYR A 28 -0.56 5.56 -18.68
CA TYR A 28 0.84 5.83 -19.01
C TYR A 28 0.97 6.72 -20.26
N GLN A 29 0.23 6.38 -21.33
CA GLN A 29 0.22 7.18 -22.56
C GLN A 29 -0.40 8.56 -22.36
N ARG A 30 -1.46 8.68 -21.54
CA ARG A 30 -2.07 9.98 -21.20
C ARG A 30 -1.10 10.87 -20.41
N LYS A 31 -0.38 10.31 -19.43
CA LYS A 31 0.65 11.02 -18.65
C LYS A 31 1.92 11.33 -19.45
N LYS A 32 2.21 10.59 -20.52
CA LYS A 32 3.30 10.89 -21.47
C LYS A 32 2.94 12.00 -22.46
N LYS A 33 1.68 12.05 -22.90
CA LYS A 33 1.16 13.08 -23.83
C LYS A 33 0.85 14.40 -23.14
N ALA A 34 0.35 14.35 -21.92
CA ALA A 34 0.24 15.51 -21.07
C ALA A 34 1.62 15.73 -20.44
N SER A 35 2.38 16.71 -20.94
CA SER A 35 3.44 17.37 -20.17
C SER A 35 2.78 18.00 -18.93
N LEU A 36 2.42 17.16 -17.96
CA LEU A 36 1.92 17.56 -16.66
C LEU A 36 3.14 18.13 -15.96
N GLY A 37 3.42 19.40 -16.24
CA GLY A 37 4.35 20.18 -15.46
C GLY A 37 4.01 19.96 -13.99
N THR A 38 5.06 19.86 -13.18
CA THR A 38 5.05 19.62 -11.73
C THR A 38 3.86 20.26 -11.00
N LYS A 39 3.36 21.42 -11.47
CA LYS A 39 2.12 22.06 -11.01
C LYS A 39 0.88 21.15 -10.87
N ASP A 40 0.57 20.23 -11.77
CA ASP A 40 -0.67 19.41 -11.62
C ASP A 40 -0.53 18.33 -10.54
N PHE A 41 0.70 17.86 -10.28
CA PHE A 41 1.00 16.97 -9.16
C PHE A 41 0.92 17.72 -7.83
N PHE A 42 1.40 18.96 -7.80
CA PHE A 42 1.33 19.85 -6.63
C PHE A 42 -0.06 20.46 -6.40
N LEU A 43 -0.89 20.66 -7.44
CA LEU A 43 -2.28 21.16 -7.29
C LEU A 43 -3.22 20.10 -6.70
N ALA A 44 -2.90 18.81 -6.87
CA ALA A 44 -3.57 17.71 -6.18
C ALA A 44 -3.13 17.58 -4.70
N GLU A 45 -2.05 18.25 -4.30
CA GLU A 45 -1.50 18.28 -2.94
C GLU A 45 -2.38 19.15 -2.03
N GLY A 46 -3.60 18.68 -1.77
CA GLY A 46 -4.57 19.33 -0.88
C GLY A 46 -6.04 19.15 -1.24
N SER A 47 -6.36 18.64 -2.44
CA SER A 47 -7.75 18.49 -2.91
C SER A 47 -8.32 17.07 -2.80
N LEU A 48 -7.55 16.13 -2.23
CA LEU A 48 -8.02 14.76 -2.01
C LEU A 48 -9.07 14.74 -0.89
N THR A 49 -10.25 14.23 -1.22
CA THR A 49 -11.35 14.08 -0.27
C THR A 49 -10.98 13.06 0.81
N TRP A 50 -11.49 13.27 2.04
CA TRP A 50 -11.19 12.42 3.20
C TRP A 50 -11.47 10.93 2.95
N TRP A 51 -12.55 10.60 2.21
CA TRP A 51 -12.91 9.23 1.87
C TRP A 51 -11.95 8.60 0.85
N ALA A 52 -11.40 9.39 -0.08
CA ALA A 52 -10.41 8.91 -1.03
C ALA A 52 -9.07 8.61 -0.34
N ILE A 53 -8.68 9.44 0.64
CA ILE A 53 -7.50 9.20 1.49
C ILE A 53 -7.69 7.90 2.29
N GLY A 54 -8.84 7.74 2.96
CA GLY A 54 -9.16 6.53 3.72
C GLY A 54 -9.16 5.26 2.86
N ALA A 55 -9.82 5.29 1.70
CA ALA A 55 -9.85 4.17 0.77
C ALA A 55 -8.45 3.81 0.26
N SER A 56 -7.62 4.80 -0.06
CA SER A 56 -6.23 4.58 -0.49
C SER A 56 -5.38 3.93 0.61
N LEU A 57 -5.57 4.33 1.87
CA LEU A 57 -4.83 3.75 3.00
C LEU A 57 -5.18 2.28 3.20
N ILE A 58 -6.47 1.91 3.15
CA ILE A 58 -6.92 0.52 3.24
C ILE A 58 -6.45 -0.29 2.02
N ALA A 59 -6.61 0.26 0.82
CA ALA A 59 -6.17 -0.40 -0.41
C ALA A 59 -4.65 -0.65 -0.45
N SER A 60 -3.86 0.22 0.18
CA SER A 60 -2.40 0.05 0.27
C SER A 60 -2.00 -0.98 1.33
N ASN A 61 -2.89 -1.31 2.27
CA ASN A 61 -2.63 -2.32 3.30
C ASN A 61 -2.96 -3.74 2.81
N ILE A 62 -4.01 -3.90 1.99
CA ILE A 62 -4.47 -5.21 1.54
C ILE A 62 -3.56 -5.80 0.45
N SER A 63 -2.95 -6.95 0.73
CA SER A 63 -2.17 -7.74 -0.23
C SER A 63 -2.77 -9.13 -0.47
N ALA A 64 -2.38 -9.78 -1.58
CA ALA A 64 -2.79 -11.16 -1.88
C ALA A 64 -2.31 -12.15 -0.80
N GLU A 65 -1.12 -11.91 -0.25
CA GLU A 65 -0.54 -12.68 0.86
C GLU A 65 -1.40 -12.57 2.12
N GLN A 66 -1.84 -11.35 2.47
CA GLN A 66 -2.72 -11.12 3.60
C GLN A 66 -4.07 -11.83 3.40
N PHE A 67 -4.63 -11.83 2.19
CA PHE A 67 -5.88 -12.51 1.90
C PHE A 67 -5.79 -14.04 2.09
N ILE A 68 -4.73 -14.67 1.57
CA ILE A 68 -4.51 -16.11 1.71
C ILE A 68 -4.14 -16.48 3.15
N GLY A 69 -3.23 -15.72 3.76
CA GLY A 69 -2.71 -15.96 5.11
C GLY A 69 -3.77 -15.77 6.20
N MET A 70 -4.58 -14.71 6.10
CA MET A 70 -5.69 -14.50 7.03
C MET A 70 -6.80 -15.54 6.86
N SER A 71 -7.11 -15.95 5.64
CA SER A 71 -8.10 -17.02 5.40
C SER A 71 -7.63 -18.35 6.01
N GLY A 72 -6.34 -18.71 5.85
CA GLY A 72 -5.77 -19.89 6.49
C GLY A 72 -5.75 -19.81 8.02
N SER A 73 -5.46 -18.63 8.56
CA SER A 73 -5.52 -18.38 10.01
C SER A 73 -6.95 -18.42 10.55
N GLY A 74 -7.92 -17.90 9.78
CA GLY A 74 -9.35 -17.97 10.09
C GLY A 74 -9.90 -19.40 10.07
N PHE A 75 -9.39 -20.27 9.21
CA PHE A 75 -9.72 -21.71 9.24
C PHE A 75 -9.27 -22.38 10.55
N LYS A 76 -8.11 -21.99 11.10
CA LYS A 76 -7.55 -22.58 12.32
C LYS A 76 -8.09 -21.94 13.61
N MET A 77 -8.21 -20.62 13.63
CA MET A 77 -8.49 -19.81 14.85
C MET A 77 -9.87 -19.12 14.82
N GLY A 78 -10.63 -19.26 13.72
CA GLY A 78 -11.94 -18.62 13.58
C GLY A 78 -11.86 -17.10 13.59
N LEU A 79 -12.85 -16.46 14.23
CA LEU A 79 -12.98 -15.00 14.27
C LEU A 79 -11.88 -14.31 15.11
N ALA A 80 -11.12 -15.05 15.93
CA ALA A 80 -10.08 -14.48 16.79
C ALA A 80 -8.98 -13.74 15.99
N ILE A 81 -8.73 -14.13 14.73
CA ILE A 81 -7.77 -13.43 13.88
C ILE A 81 -8.20 -11.98 13.57
N ALA A 82 -9.51 -11.69 13.56
CA ALA A 82 -10.03 -10.36 13.28
C ALA A 82 -9.67 -9.33 14.38
N THR A 83 -9.29 -9.78 15.58
CA THR A 83 -8.80 -8.90 16.64
C THR A 83 -7.56 -8.11 16.20
N TYR A 84 -6.70 -8.66 15.33
CA TYR A 84 -5.57 -7.91 14.76
C TYR A 84 -6.03 -6.68 14.00
N GLU A 85 -7.04 -6.81 13.14
CA GLU A 85 -7.59 -5.70 12.34
C GLU A 85 -8.29 -4.67 13.22
N TRP A 86 -9.04 -5.11 14.25
CA TRP A 86 -9.70 -4.18 15.18
C TRP A 86 -8.69 -3.37 16.01
N MET A 87 -7.62 -4.02 16.49
CA MET A 87 -6.55 -3.34 17.22
C MET A 87 -5.73 -2.42 16.30
N ALA A 88 -5.52 -2.80 15.04
CA ALA A 88 -4.87 -1.96 14.05
C ALA A 88 -5.70 -0.70 13.76
N ALA A 89 -7.02 -0.83 13.59
CA ALA A 89 -7.92 0.30 13.41
C ALA A 89 -7.87 1.27 14.59
N ALA A 90 -7.91 0.77 15.83
CA ALA A 90 -7.79 1.60 17.03
C ALA A 90 -6.43 2.31 17.10
N SER A 91 -5.36 1.60 16.75
CA SER A 91 -3.99 2.14 16.74
C SER A 91 -3.81 3.22 15.67
N LEU A 92 -4.44 3.06 14.49
CA LEU A 92 -4.45 4.07 13.43
C LEU A 92 -5.12 5.37 13.88
N VAL A 93 -6.19 5.32 14.69
CA VAL A 93 -6.81 6.52 15.26
C VAL A 93 -5.84 7.26 16.19
N ILE A 94 -5.09 6.53 17.02
CA ILE A 94 -4.07 7.12 17.90
C ILE A 94 -2.97 7.78 17.07
N VAL A 95 -2.46 7.09 16.04
CA VAL A 95 -1.45 7.63 15.13
C VAL A 95 -1.98 8.88 14.40
N ALA A 96 -3.22 8.85 13.92
CA ALA A 96 -3.85 9.97 13.24
C ALA A 96 -3.98 11.22 14.12
N ILE A 97 -4.28 11.05 15.41
CA ILE A 97 -4.45 12.18 16.34
C ILE A 97 -3.11 12.71 16.85
N PHE A 98 -2.16 11.83 17.21
CA PHE A 98 -0.93 12.24 17.90
C PHE A 98 0.28 12.40 16.97
N PHE A 99 0.44 11.52 15.98
CA PHE A 99 1.64 11.50 15.14
C PHE A 99 1.48 12.35 13.88
N ILE A 100 0.34 12.27 13.20
CA ILE A 100 0.13 13.03 11.95
C ILE A 100 0.33 14.54 12.12
N PRO A 101 -0.17 15.22 13.18
CA PRO A 101 0.07 16.65 13.36
C PRO A 101 1.55 17.00 13.48
N VAL A 102 2.35 16.13 14.11
CA VAL A 102 3.81 16.32 14.26
C VAL A 102 4.51 16.17 12.91
N TYR A 103 4.10 15.18 12.10
CA TYR A 103 4.69 14.94 10.77
C TYR A 103 4.39 16.10 9.82
N LEU A 104 3.13 16.55 9.78
CA LEU A 104 2.71 17.65 8.92
C LEU A 104 3.35 18.99 9.35
N LYS A 105 3.42 19.28 10.66
CA LYS A 105 4.04 20.52 11.17
C LYS A 105 5.53 20.61 10.84
N ASN A 106 6.24 19.49 10.89
CA ASN A 106 7.68 19.43 10.60
C ASN A 106 8.00 19.13 9.12
N LYS A 107 6.99 19.02 8.25
CA LYS A 107 7.15 18.68 6.82
C LYS A 107 7.95 17.38 6.60
N ILE A 108 7.61 16.37 7.38
CA ILE A 108 8.23 15.04 7.33
C ILE A 108 7.34 14.14 6.46
N TYR A 109 7.92 13.60 5.40
CA TYR A 109 7.19 12.81 4.40
C TYR A 109 7.54 11.33 4.43
N THR A 110 8.70 10.96 5.00
CA THR A 110 9.16 9.56 5.03
C THR A 110 9.68 9.18 6.43
N MET A 111 9.60 7.89 6.75
CA MET A 111 10.09 7.38 8.04
C MET A 111 11.60 7.55 8.23
N PRO A 112 12.47 7.29 7.21
CA PRO A 112 13.90 7.58 7.35
C PRO A 112 14.18 9.07 7.57
N GLN A 113 13.43 9.97 6.92
CA GLN A 113 13.56 11.41 7.14
C GLN A 113 13.21 11.80 8.58
N PHE A 114 12.15 11.22 9.15
CA PHE A 114 11.80 11.40 10.56
C PHE A 114 12.98 11.04 11.49
N LEU A 115 13.59 9.88 11.28
CA LEU A 115 14.70 9.40 12.09
C LEU A 115 15.96 10.25 11.92
N ASN A 116 16.21 10.76 10.71
CA ASN A 116 17.35 11.64 10.45
C ASN A 116 17.20 12.96 11.23
N GLN A 117 16.01 13.56 11.22
CA GLN A 117 15.75 14.81 11.91
C GLN A 117 15.69 14.65 13.44
N ARG A 118 15.22 13.49 13.93
CA ARG A 118 15.07 13.23 15.37
C ARG A 118 16.35 12.73 16.05
N TYR A 119 17.16 11.94 15.33
CA TYR A 119 18.34 11.26 15.87
C TYR A 119 19.60 11.64 15.07
N ASN A 120 19.90 10.93 13.98
CA ASN A 120 21.07 11.15 13.13
C ASN A 120 20.93 10.44 11.77
N GLY A 121 21.83 10.77 10.84
CA GLY A 121 21.88 10.15 9.52
C GLY A 121 22.19 8.66 9.55
N THR A 122 22.98 8.19 10.52
CA THR A 122 23.33 6.77 10.63
C THR A 122 22.11 5.89 10.90
N VAL A 123 21.24 6.27 11.84
CA VAL A 123 20.00 5.53 12.15
C VAL A 123 19.03 5.55 10.97
N SER A 124 18.94 6.67 10.27
CA SER A 124 18.13 6.79 9.04
C SER A 124 18.60 5.82 7.95
N THR A 125 19.92 5.76 7.71
CA THR A 125 20.52 4.85 6.72
C THR A 125 20.35 3.39 7.11
N ILE A 126 20.54 3.03 8.37
CA ILE A 126 20.30 1.66 8.86
C ILE A 126 18.85 1.26 8.62
N MET A 127 17.89 2.14 8.94
CA MET A 127 16.47 1.89 8.71
C MET A 127 16.15 1.72 7.22
N ALA A 128 16.71 2.57 6.36
CA ALA A 128 16.49 2.49 4.92
C ALA A 128 17.05 1.18 4.32
N ILE A 129 18.27 0.79 4.70
CA ILE A 129 18.87 -0.48 4.26
C ILE A 129 18.05 -1.66 4.79
N PHE A 130 17.66 -1.64 6.06
CA PHE A 130 16.85 -2.70 6.65
C PHE A 130 15.51 -2.87 5.92
N TRP A 131 14.78 -1.79 5.66
CA TRP A 131 13.51 -1.85 4.92
C TRP A 131 13.68 -2.31 3.49
N LEU A 132 14.73 -1.86 2.78
CA LEU A 132 15.00 -2.28 1.41
C LEU A 132 15.36 -3.77 1.36
N PHE A 133 16.20 -4.23 2.28
CA PHE A 133 16.55 -5.64 2.41
C PHE A 133 15.32 -6.50 2.72
N LEU A 134 14.51 -6.09 3.70
CA LEU A 134 13.29 -6.80 4.08
C LEU A 134 12.30 -6.85 2.91
N TYR A 135 12.14 -5.75 2.18
CA TYR A 135 11.28 -5.71 0.99
C TYR A 135 11.73 -6.72 -0.07
N VAL A 136 13.03 -6.77 -0.39
CA VAL A 136 13.58 -7.72 -1.37
C VAL A 136 13.46 -9.16 -0.88
N VAL A 137 13.80 -9.44 0.37
CA VAL A 137 13.74 -10.81 0.91
C VAL A 137 12.31 -11.32 0.98
N VAL A 138 11.38 -10.49 1.46
CA VAL A 138 9.99 -10.91 1.65
C VAL A 138 9.24 -10.93 0.32
N ASN A 139 9.23 -9.86 -0.47
CA ASN A 139 8.40 -9.84 -1.69
C ASN A 139 9.01 -10.62 -2.88
N LEU A 140 10.32 -10.86 -2.88
CA LEU A 140 10.97 -11.58 -3.99
C LEU A 140 11.13 -13.08 -3.73
N MET A 141 11.09 -13.52 -2.46
CA MET A 141 11.19 -14.95 -2.09
C MET A 141 9.87 -15.60 -1.64
N SER A 142 8.78 -14.83 -1.54
CA SER A 142 7.42 -15.33 -1.29
C SER A 142 6.69 -15.58 -2.60
#